data_AF-A0A2H6B7I2-F1
#
_entry.id   AF-A0A2H6B7I2-F1
#
_cell.length_a   1.000
_cell.length_b   1.000
_cell.length_c   1.000
_cell.angle_alpha   90.00
_cell.angle_beta   90.00
_cell.angle_gamma   90.00
#
_symmetry.space_group_name_H-M   'P 1'
#
loop_
_entity.id
_entity.type
_entity.pdbx_description
1 polymer ?
#
loop_
_entity_poly.entity_id
_entity_poly.type
_entity_poly.pdbx_seq_one_letter_code
_entity_poly.pdbx_strand_id
1 'polypeptide(L)' 'MASEERTQPGEERGGEELIGPDDVAYRLELTPAQLKVTWTALKTLMDDLGHDEHDVLEIVRQVLAKLPDEHAIRAIRLP' A
#
# COMPACT_ATOMS: atom_id res chain seq x y z
N MET A 1 10.94 3.03 -61.06
CA MET A 1 11.53 2.22 -60.00
C MET A 1 11.09 2.83 -58.68
N ALA A 2 10.03 2.28 -58.09
CA ALA A 2 9.61 2.58 -56.74
C ALA A 2 10.42 1.69 -55.80
N SER A 3 11.00 2.28 -54.75
CA SER A 3 11.57 1.53 -53.65
C SER A 3 10.82 1.98 -52.40
N GLU A 4 9.89 1.13 -51.99
CA GLU A 4 9.21 1.18 -50.71
C GLU A 4 10.24 0.99 -49.60
N GLU A 5 10.49 2.03 -48.81
CA GLU A 5 11.04 1.87 -47.47
C GLU A 5 9.84 1.79 -46.51
N ARG A 6 9.33 0.57 -46.31
CA ARG A 6 8.51 0.27 -45.13
C ARG A 6 9.48 0.04 -43.98
N THR A 7 9.53 0.96 -43.01
CA THR A 7 9.95 0.63 -41.64
C THR A 7 9.13 1.45 -40.63
N GLN A 8 8.10 0.74 -40.13
CA GLN A 8 7.49 0.70 -38.80
C GLN A 8 7.26 2.00 -37.99
N PRO A 9 6.01 2.24 -37.51
CA PRO A 9 5.76 3.19 -36.44
C PRO A 9 6.39 2.64 -35.15
N GLY A 10 7.42 3.33 -34.67
CA GLY A 10 8.03 3.07 -33.37
C GLY A 10 7.14 3.58 -32.24
N GLU A 11 6.83 2.67 -31.33
CA GLU A 11 6.72 2.92 -29.88
C GLU A 11 5.63 3.88 -29.37
N GLU A 12 4.40 3.39 -29.32
CA GLU A 12 3.41 3.81 -28.32
C GLU A 12 3.12 2.58 -27.42
N ARG A 13 4.18 1.96 -26.86
CA ARG A 13 4.01 0.91 -25.86
C ARG A 13 3.68 1.56 -24.52
N GLY A 14 2.39 1.58 -24.20
CA GLY A 14 1.86 1.72 -22.84
C GLY A 14 2.20 3.05 -22.18
N GLY A 15 1.39 4.08 -22.46
CA GLY A 15 1.20 5.16 -21.50
C GLY A 15 0.73 4.52 -20.20
N GLU A 16 1.66 4.42 -19.26
CA GLU A 16 1.49 3.82 -17.95
C GLU A 16 0.23 4.41 -17.32
N GLU A 17 -0.80 3.57 -17.15
CA GLU A 17 -2.00 3.93 -16.41
C GLU A 17 -1.59 4.12 -14.94
N LEU A 18 -1.03 5.31 -14.67
CA LEU A 18 -0.62 5.72 -13.35
C LEU A 18 -1.89 5.74 -12.51
N ILE A 19 -1.89 4.91 -11.46
CA ILE A 19 -2.95 4.86 -10.46
C ILE A 19 -3.11 6.29 -9.94
N GLY A 20 -4.31 6.86 -10.13
CA GLY A 20 -4.60 8.22 -9.70
C GLY A 20 -4.36 8.38 -8.19
N PRO A 21 -4.10 9.60 -7.69
CA PRO A 21 -3.82 9.84 -6.28
C PRO A 21 -4.96 9.38 -5.34
N ASP A 22 -6.18 9.29 -5.87
CA ASP A 22 -7.37 8.84 -5.15
C ASP A 22 -7.82 7.41 -5.52
N ASP A 23 -7.10 6.74 -6.43
CA ASP A 23 -7.43 5.39 -6.87
C ASP A 23 -6.83 4.34 -5.93
N VAL A 24 -7.64 3.34 -5.58
CA VAL A 24 -7.16 2.22 -4.77
C VAL A 24 -6.32 1.30 -5.66
N ALA A 25 -5.00 1.42 -5.53
CA ALA A 25 -4.04 0.60 -6.26
C ALA A 25 -4.25 -0.91 -6.07
N TYR A 26 -4.60 -1.30 -4.84
CA TYR A 26 -4.79 -2.70 -4.47
C TYR A 26 -5.60 -2.81 -3.18
N ARG A 27 -6.42 -3.86 -3.07
CA ARG A 27 -7.12 -4.24 -1.84
C ARG A 27 -6.43 -5.46 -1.22
N LEU A 28 -5.93 -5.29 0.00
CA LEU A 28 -5.32 -6.37 0.75
C LEU A 28 -6.35 -7.00 1.70
N GLU A 29 -6.63 -8.28 1.50
CA GLU A 29 -7.45 -9.08 2.42
C GLU A 29 -6.56 -9.68 3.50
N LEU A 30 -6.95 -9.49 4.77
CA LEU A 30 -6.23 -10.03 5.92
C LEU A 30 -7.12 -11.02 6.68
N THR A 31 -6.61 -12.22 6.92
CA THR A 31 -7.22 -13.12 7.91
C THR A 31 -7.16 -12.47 9.31
N PRO A 32 -8.03 -12.88 10.27
CA PRO A 32 -7.99 -12.31 11.61
C PRO A 32 -6.61 -12.41 12.29
N ALA A 33 -5.92 -13.54 12.10
CA ALA A 33 -4.57 -13.72 12.65
C ALA A 33 -3.56 -12.75 12.04
N GLN A 34 -3.57 -12.61 10.71
CA GLN A 34 -2.70 -11.65 10.01
C GLN A 34 -3.03 -10.21 10.43
N LEU A 35 -4.31 -9.85 10.52
CA LEU A 35 -4.75 -8.52 10.95
C LEU A 35 -4.20 -8.18 12.34
N LYS A 36 -4.28 -9.12 13.30
CA LYS A 36 -3.74 -8.92 14.64
C LYS A 36 -2.22 -8.73 14.63
N VAL A 37 -1.50 -9.53 13.85
CA VAL A 37 -0.04 -9.42 13.71
C VAL A 37 0.34 -8.06 13.07
N THR A 38 -0.30 -7.69 11.97
CA THR A 38 -0.06 -6.42 11.26
C THR A 38 -0.32 -5.22 12.17
N TRP A 39 -1.46 -5.20 12.86
CA TRP A 39 -1.79 -4.11 13.79
C TRP A 39 -0.77 -4.00 14.92
N THR A 40 -0.37 -5.14 15.50
CA THR A 40 0.62 -5.17 16.60
C THR A 40 1.98 -4.66 16.12
N ALA A 41 2.45 -5.10 14.95
CA ALA A 41 3.70 -4.65 14.38
C ALA A 41 3.70 -3.15 14.07
N LEU A 42 2.61 -2.63 13.49
CA LEU A 42 2.47 -1.20 13.20
C LEU A 42 2.42 -0.36 14.47
N LYS A 43 1.76 -0.85 15.53
CA LYS A 43 1.75 -0.18 16.83
C LYS A 43 3.14 -0.15 17.47
N THR A 44 3.85 -1.27 17.50
CA THR A 44 5.23 -1.32 18.00
C THR A 44 6.13 -0.39 17.20
N LEU A 45 6.05 -0.41 15.87
CA LEU A 45 6.79 0.51 15.02
C LEU A 45 6.47 1.96 15.38
N MET A 46 5.19 2.33 15.45
CA MET A 46 4.75 3.69 15.80
C MET A 46 5.30 4.16 17.15
N ASP A 47 5.33 3.28 18.15
CA ASP A 47 5.81 3.59 19.49
C ASP A 47 7.35 3.73 19.54
N ASP A 48 8.07 3.08 18.61
CA ASP A 48 9.52 3.15 18.47
C ASP A 48 10.01 4.32 17.60
N LEU A 49 9.13 4.93 16.78
CA LEU A 49 9.47 6.05 15.90
C LEU A 49 9.80 7.33 16.69
N GLY A 50 10.91 7.97 16.33
CA GLY A 50 11.42 9.18 16.97
C GLY A 50 10.87 10.49 16.39
N HIS A 51 11.30 11.62 16.96
CA HIS A 51 10.86 12.95 16.52
C HIS A 51 11.29 13.32 15.09
N ASP A 52 12.38 12.76 14.59
CA ASP A 52 12.90 13.04 13.24
C ASP A 52 12.14 12.26 12.14
N GLU A 53 11.26 11.32 12.50
CA GLU A 53 10.57 10.41 11.58
C GLU A 53 9.09 10.77 11.38
N HIS A 54 8.77 12.07 11.46
CA HIS A 54 7.38 12.57 11.45
C HIS A 54 6.57 12.08 10.24
N ASP A 55 7.18 12.07 9.05
CA ASP A 55 6.49 11.63 7.82
C ASP A 55 6.12 10.15 7.87
N VAL A 56 7.02 9.30 8.40
CA VAL A 56 6.76 7.87 8.58
C VAL A 56 5.69 7.66 9.65
N LEU A 57 5.78 8.40 10.76
CA LEU A 57 4.80 8.36 11.84
C LEU A 57 3.39 8.71 11.33
N GLU A 58 3.29 9.73 10.46
CA GLU A 58 2.04 10.12 9.84
C GLU A 58 1.47 9.01 8.95
N ILE A 59 2.29 8.41 8.09
CA ILE A 59 1.88 7.28 7.25
C ILE A 59 1.38 6.11 8.10
N VAL A 60 2.12 5.73 9.14
CA VAL A 60 1.73 4.64 10.04
C VAL A 60 0.39 4.94 10.72
N ARG A 61 0.16 6.19 11.16
CA ARG A 61 -1.14 6.62 11.71
C ARG A 61 -2.26 6.51 10.68
N GLN A 62 -2.03 6.94 9.44
CA GLN A 62 -3.01 6.83 8.36
C GLN A 62 -3.35 5.37 8.04
N VAL A 63 -2.37 4.46 8.08
CA VAL A 63 -2.60 3.02 7.89
C VAL A 63 -3.39 2.44 9.06
N LEU A 64 -3.00 2.74 10.31
CA LEU A 64 -3.71 2.29 11.51
C LEU A 64 -5.17 2.78 11.54
N ALA A 65 -5.45 3.98 11.04
CA ALA A 65 -6.80 4.52 10.94
C ALA A 65 -7.71 3.73 9.96
N LYS A 66 -7.14 2.94 9.05
CA LYS A 66 -7.89 2.05 8.14
C LYS A 66 -8.20 0.69 8.77
N LEU A 67 -7.61 0.36 9.92
CA LEU A 67 -7.78 -0.91 10.61
C LEU A 67 -8.82 -0.77 11.75
N PRO A 68 -9.41 -1.90 12.22
CA PRO A 68 -10.25 -1.90 13.40
C PRO A 68 -9.51 -1.38 14.64
N ASP A 69 -10.28 -0.89 15.61
CA ASP A 69 -9.74 -0.37 16.86
C ASP A 69 -9.03 -1.44 17.71
N GLU A 70 -8.29 -0.99 18.72
CA GLU A 70 -7.53 -1.85 19.60
C GLU A 70 -8.39 -2.90 20.30
N HIS A 71 -9.63 -2.57 20.67
CA HIS A 71 -10.51 -3.50 21.36
C HIS A 71 -10.90 -4.67 20.45
N ALA A 72 -11.30 -4.36 19.20
CA ALA A 72 -11.61 -5.35 18.18
C ALA A 72 -10.41 -6.26 17.88
N ILE A 73 -9.20 -5.68 17.76
CA ILE A 73 -7.98 -6.44 17.51
C ILE A 73 -7.63 -7.37 18.69
N ARG A 74 -7.73 -6.88 19.93
CA ARG A 74 -7.43 -7.69 21.13
C ARG A 74 -8.39 -8.86 21.31
N ALA A 75 -9.63 -8.74 20.84
CA ALA A 75 -10.63 -9.81 20.88
C ALA A 75 -10.27 -11.01 19.99
N ILE A 76 -9.43 -10.81 18.96
CA ILE A 76 -8.98 -11.89 18.08
C ILE A 76 -8.11 -12.88 18.88
N ARG A 77 -8.52 -14.14 18.93
CA ARG A 77 -7.73 -15.23 19.50
C ARG A 77 -6.85 -15.85 18.43
N LEU A 78 -5.58 -16.06 18.77
CA LEU A 78 -4.66 -16.83 17.93
C LEU A 78 -4.70 -18.29 18.39
N PRO A 79 -4.63 -19.25 17.47
CA PRO A 79 -4.61 -20.68 17.80
C PRO A 79 -3.34 -21.09 18.56
#